data_AF-A0A3B8L8P6-F1
#
_entry.id   AF-A0A3B8L8P6-F1
#
_cell.length_a   1.000
_cell.length_b   1.000
_cell.length_c   1.000
_cell.angle_alpha   90.00
_cell.angle_beta   90.00
_cell.angle_gamma   90.00
#
_symmetry.space_group_name_H-M   'P 1'
#
loop_
_entity.id
_entity.type
_entity.pdbx_description
1 polymer ?
#
loop_
_entity_poly.entity_id
_entity_poly.type
_entity_poly.pdbx_seq_one_letter_code
_entity_poly.pdbx_strand_id
1 'polypeptide(L)'
;MFGVAAADLDGDGDVDLTSPDIKDKAVSTLYLFRNDGHGKFKREVLFAGEPGWFERHTIADIDGNGTPDVAIVNNQKGNLIWLSNPGGDGKKTWRRHLISNNCPRAYNVVLVDLDG
;
A
#
# COMPACT_ATOMS: atom_id res chain seq x y z
N MET A 1 6.84 9.10 10.26
CA MET A 1 6.71 10.08 9.15
C MET A 1 6.02 9.30 8.05
N PHE A 2 4.75 9.61 7.80
CA PHE A 2 3.94 8.86 6.84
C PHE A 2 4.53 8.95 5.43
N GLY A 3 4.52 7.84 4.70
CA GLY A 3 4.99 7.78 3.32
C GLY A 3 3.88 8.15 2.33
N VAL A 4 4.26 8.63 1.15
CA VAL A 4 3.38 8.64 -0.02
C VAL A 4 4.07 7.82 -1.09
N ALA A 5 3.32 6.99 -1.81
CA ALA A 5 3.80 6.30 -2.99
C ALA A 5 2.86 6.56 -4.17
N ALA A 6 3.38 6.47 -5.38
CA ALA A 6 2.67 6.79 -6.61
C ALA A 6 2.84 5.67 -7.62
N ALA A 7 1.75 5.25 -8.27
CA ALA A 7 1.72 4.26 -9.34
C ALA A 7 0.35 4.29 -10.03
N ASP A 8 0.25 3.74 -11.24
CA ASP A 8 -1.03 3.45 -11.88
C ASP A 8 -1.64 2.18 -11.24
N LEU A 9 -2.58 2.36 -10.31
CA LEU A 9 -3.08 1.26 -9.47
C LEU A 9 -4.32 0.56 -10.04
N ASP A 10 -4.99 1.16 -11.03
CA ASP A 10 -6.14 0.56 -11.71
C ASP A 10 -5.91 0.22 -13.19
N GLY A 11 -4.75 0.59 -13.74
CA GLY A 11 -4.32 0.26 -15.08
C GLY A 11 -4.94 1.17 -16.15
N ASP A 12 -5.43 2.36 -15.77
CA ASP A 12 -6.01 3.32 -16.73
C ASP A 12 -4.97 4.24 -17.39
N GLY A 13 -3.71 4.16 -16.95
CA GLY A 13 -2.59 4.94 -17.45
C GLY A 13 -2.31 6.22 -16.68
N ASP A 14 -3.13 6.56 -15.68
CA ASP A 14 -2.97 7.74 -14.84
C ASP A 14 -2.30 7.40 -13.50
N VAL A 15 -1.40 8.28 -13.04
CA VAL A 15 -0.69 8.04 -11.78
C VAL A 15 -1.60 8.35 -10.59
N ASP A 16 -1.87 7.33 -9.78
CA ASP A 16 -2.55 7.42 -8.49
C ASP A 16 -1.57 7.63 -7.33
N LEU A 17 -2.08 8.03 -6.16
CA LEU A 17 -1.29 8.16 -4.93
C LEU A 17 -1.87 7.30 -3.80
N THR A 18 -0.99 6.81 -2.93
CA THR A 18 -1.39 6.16 -1.68
C THR A 18 -0.72 6.80 -0.48
N SER A 19 -1.45 6.92 0.63
CA SER A 19 -0.96 7.50 1.89
C SER A 19 -1.52 6.74 3.07
N PRO A 20 -0.69 6.27 4.01
CA PRO A 20 -1.15 5.75 5.28
C PRO A 20 -1.57 6.90 6.20
N ASP A 21 -2.49 6.58 7.08
CA ASP A 21 -2.96 7.41 8.18
C ASP A 21 -3.17 6.52 9.41
N ILE A 22 -3.09 7.11 10.60
CA ILE A 22 -3.35 6.41 11.85
C ILE A 22 -4.60 7.04 12.49
N LYS A 23 -5.69 6.28 12.47
CA LYS A 23 -6.89 6.62 13.20
C LYS A 23 -6.78 6.11 14.64
N ASP A 24 -7.27 6.91 15.60
CA ASP A 24 -7.40 6.53 17.01
C ASP A 24 -6.11 6.01 17.67
N LYS A 25 -4.95 6.52 17.20
CA LYS A 25 -3.58 6.26 17.69
C LYS A 25 -3.07 4.81 17.62
N ALA A 26 -3.86 3.85 17.16
CA ALA A 26 -3.46 2.44 17.17
C ALA A 26 -4.00 1.62 16.00
N VAL A 27 -4.74 2.23 15.06
CA VAL A 27 -5.28 1.54 13.90
C VAL A 27 -4.91 2.32 12.65
N SER A 28 -4.26 1.66 11.71
CA SER A 28 -3.84 2.26 10.45
C SER A 28 -4.88 2.05 9.35
N THR A 29 -4.95 3.05 8.47
CA THR A 29 -5.70 3.04 7.22
C THR A 29 -4.74 3.43 6.11
N LEU A 30 -4.76 2.70 4.99
CA LEU A 30 -4.12 3.11 3.75
C LEU A 30 -5.19 3.72 2.84
N TYR A 31 -5.01 5.00 2.51
CA TYR A 31 -5.84 5.71 1.56
C TYR A 31 -5.28 5.60 0.15
N LEU A 32 -6.18 5.53 -0.83
CA LEU A 32 -5.92 5.73 -2.25
C LEU A 32 -6.46 7.10 -2.66
N PHE A 33 -5.73 7.82 -3.48
CA PHE A 33 -6.15 9.03 -4.15
C PHE A 33 -6.10 8.73 -5.64
N ARG A 34 -7.27 8.40 -6.20
CA ARG A 34 -7.41 8.04 -7.61
C ARG A 34 -7.39 9.30 -8.47
N ASN A 35 -6.51 9.35 -9.46
CA ASN A 35 -6.42 10.45 -10.41
C ASN A 35 -7.43 10.24 -11.55
N ASP A 36 -7.90 11.33 -12.15
CA ASP A 36 -8.78 11.30 -13.33
C ASP A 36 -8.05 11.66 -14.64
N GLY A 37 -6.72 11.57 -14.63
CA GLY A 37 -5.83 12.03 -15.71
C GLY A 37 -5.74 13.54 -15.89
N HIS A 38 -6.51 14.30 -15.14
CA HIS A 38 -6.54 15.77 -15.19
C HIS A 38 -6.11 16.42 -13.87
N GLY A 39 -5.52 15.64 -12.98
CA GLY A 39 -5.01 16.09 -11.69
C GLY A 39 -6.11 16.32 -10.65
N LYS A 40 -7.33 15.80 -10.86
CA LYS A 40 -8.34 15.75 -9.81
C LYS A 40 -8.27 14.38 -9.13
N PHE A 41 -8.13 14.42 -7.82
CA PHE A 41 -7.97 13.22 -7.01
C PHE A 41 -9.23 12.93 -6.21
N LYS A 42 -9.71 11.70 -6.28
CA LYS A 42 -10.77 11.17 -5.41
C LYS A 42 -10.15 10.29 -4.32
N ARG A 43 -10.37 10.66 -3.06
CA ARG A 43 -9.88 9.86 -1.91
C ARG A 43 -10.80 8.68 -1.62
N GLU A 44 -10.20 7.50 -1.50
CA GLU A 44 -10.85 6.22 -1.23
C GLU A 44 -10.08 5.46 -0.12
N VAL A 45 -10.77 4.56 0.60
CA VAL A 45 -10.11 3.66 1.57
C VAL A 45 -9.66 2.42 0.80
N LEU A 46 -8.34 2.22 0.69
CA LEU A 46 -7.77 1.04 0.07
C LEU A 46 -7.75 -0.12 1.07
N PHE A 47 -7.26 0.13 2.28
CA PHE A 47 -7.20 -0.86 3.34
C PHE A 47 -7.38 -0.20 4.71
N ALA A 48 -8.10 -0.83 5.64
CA ALA A 48 -8.35 -0.28 6.96
C ALA A 48 -8.42 -1.36 8.04
N GLY A 49 -8.27 -0.94 9.29
CA GLY A 49 -8.43 -1.83 10.43
C GLY A 49 -7.16 -2.58 10.83
N GLU A 50 -6.00 -2.26 10.26
CA GLU A 50 -4.73 -2.88 10.69
C GLU A 50 -4.33 -2.30 12.05
N PRO A 51 -4.18 -3.12 13.09
CA PRO A 51 -3.63 -2.64 14.36
C PRO A 51 -2.17 -2.24 14.19
N GLY A 52 -1.79 -1.08 14.70
CA GLY A 52 -0.42 -0.56 14.63
C GLY A 52 -0.29 0.66 13.74
N TRP A 53 0.96 0.93 13.33
CA TRP A 53 1.36 2.17 12.67
C TRP A 53 2.02 1.86 11.34
N PHE A 54 1.28 2.06 10.26
CA PHE A 54 1.82 2.10 8.91
C PHE A 54 2.77 3.29 8.76
N GLU A 55 3.97 3.02 8.25
CA GLU A 55 4.99 4.03 7.96
C GLU A 55 5.17 4.15 6.44
N ARG A 56 6.40 4.12 5.92
CA ARG A 56 6.63 4.19 4.47
C ARG A 56 6.32 2.85 3.82
N HIS A 57 5.92 2.93 2.56
CA HIS A 57 5.56 1.80 1.72
C HIS A 57 6.13 1.99 0.33
N THR A 58 6.11 0.92 -0.44
CA THR A 58 6.52 0.89 -1.84
C THR A 58 5.49 0.12 -2.66
N ILE A 59 5.46 0.40 -3.96
CA ILE A 59 4.53 -0.20 -4.90
C ILE A 59 5.32 -0.96 -5.97
N ALA A 60 4.90 -2.18 -6.27
CA ALA A 60 5.39 -3.00 -7.38
C ALA A 60 4.42 -4.17 -7.61
N ASP A 61 4.47 -4.80 -8.79
CA ASP A 61 3.79 -6.08 -9.03
C ASP A 61 4.56 -7.20 -8.31
N ILE A 62 4.08 -7.64 -7.14
CA ILE A 62 4.78 -8.59 -6.26
C ILE A 62 4.41 -10.03 -6.63
N ASP A 63 3.17 -10.26 -7.08
CA ASP A 63 2.69 -11.60 -7.45
C ASP A 63 2.73 -11.91 -8.94
N GLY A 64 3.14 -10.96 -9.77
CA GLY A 64 3.30 -11.12 -11.22
C GLY A 64 1.97 -11.14 -11.96
N ASN A 65 0.90 -10.59 -11.38
CA ASN A 65 -0.42 -10.59 -11.98
C ASN A 65 -0.65 -9.42 -12.96
N GLY A 66 0.34 -8.54 -13.11
CA GLY A 66 0.29 -7.38 -14.00
C GLY A 66 -0.38 -6.15 -13.38
N THR A 67 -0.68 -6.15 -12.08
CA THR A 67 -1.22 -5.00 -11.36
C THR A 67 -0.37 -4.64 -10.15
N PRO A 68 -0.12 -3.36 -9.85
CA PRO A 68 0.79 -3.02 -8.77
C PRO A 68 0.18 -3.26 -7.39
N ASP A 69 0.96 -3.91 -6.53
CA ASP A 69 0.68 -4.21 -5.13
C ASP A 69 1.34 -3.21 -4.18
N VAL A 70 0.99 -3.24 -2.89
CA VAL A 70 1.62 -2.37 -1.87
C VAL A 70 2.34 -3.18 -0.82
N ALA A 71 3.66 -2.99 -0.66
CA ALA A 71 4.41 -3.49 0.49
C ALA A 71 4.58 -2.38 1.54
N ILE A 72 4.20 -2.64 2.79
CA ILE A 72 4.18 -1.63 3.86
C ILE A 72 4.66 -2.19 5.19
N VAL A 73 5.45 -1.37 5.91
CA VAL A 73 5.89 -1.69 7.27
C VAL A 73 4.90 -1.17 8.31
N ASN A 74 4.67 -1.98 9.33
CA ASN A 74 3.94 -1.63 10.53
C ASN A 74 4.92 -1.55 11.70
N ASN A 75 5.32 -0.33 12.04
CA ASN A 75 6.38 -0.07 13.01
C ASN A 75 6.02 -0.57 14.42
N GLN A 76 4.79 -0.28 14.86
CA GLN A 76 4.33 -0.61 16.21
C GLN A 76 4.20 -2.12 16.43
N LYS A 77 3.75 -2.88 15.41
CA LYS A 77 3.61 -4.33 15.51
C LYS A 77 4.83 -5.11 15.04
N GLY A 78 5.79 -4.45 14.38
CA GLY A 78 6.95 -5.11 13.80
C GLY A 78 6.61 -5.99 12.60
N ASN A 79 5.52 -5.69 11.88
CA ASN A 79 5.12 -6.46 10.71
C ASN A 79 5.64 -5.81 9.43
N LEU A 80 6.08 -6.64 8.49
CA LEU A 80 6.15 -6.32 7.07
C LEU A 80 5.03 -7.10 6.39
N ILE A 81 4.13 -6.38 5.73
CA ILE A 81 3.01 -6.95 4.98
C ILE A 81 3.06 -6.49 3.53
N TRP A 82 2.41 -7.23 2.66
CA TRP A 82 1.97 -6.69 1.37
C TRP A 82 0.46 -6.84 1.20
N LEU A 83 -0.11 -5.93 0.43
CA LEU A 83 -1.50 -5.88 0.06
C LEU A 83 -1.56 -6.18 -1.43
N SER A 84 -2.18 -7.29 -1.81
CA SER A 84 -2.29 -7.70 -3.20
C SER A 84 -3.46 -6.99 -3.89
N ASN A 85 -3.19 -6.42 -5.05
CA ASN A 85 -4.15 -5.82 -5.94
C ASN A 85 -4.75 -6.92 -6.82
N PRO A 86 -6.06 -7.18 -6.73
CA PRO A 86 -6.70 -8.20 -7.55
C PRO A 86 -7.02 -7.72 -8.99
N GLY A 87 -6.65 -6.48 -9.32
CA GLY A 87 -6.93 -5.82 -10.59
C GLY A 87 -8.41 -5.57 -10.89
N GLY A 88 -8.66 -4.88 -12.01
CA GLY A 88 -9.98 -4.54 -12.51
C GLY A 88 -10.48 -3.17 -12.03
N ASP A 89 -11.80 -2.96 -12.06
CA ASP A 89 -12.45 -1.65 -11.87
C ASP A 89 -12.48 -1.12 -10.41
N GLY A 90 -11.54 -1.54 -9.56
CA GLY A 90 -11.43 -1.12 -8.17
C GLY A 90 -12.53 -1.64 -7.23
N LYS A 91 -13.45 -2.50 -7.70
CA LYS A 91 -14.53 -3.07 -6.86
C LYS A 91 -14.11 -4.31 -6.07
N LYS A 92 -12.99 -4.93 -6.42
CA LYS A 92 -12.47 -6.11 -5.74
C LYS A 92 -11.66 -5.72 -4.51
N THR A 93 -11.70 -6.57 -3.49
CA THR A 93 -11.03 -6.33 -2.22
C THR A 93 -9.55 -6.70 -2.30
N TRP A 94 -8.69 -5.80 -1.84
CA TRP A 94 -7.26 -6.03 -1.64
C TRP A 94 -7.02 -7.11 -0.58
N ARG A 95 -6.06 -8.01 -0.80
CA ARG A 95 -5.75 -9.10 0.13
C ARG A 95 -4.49 -8.81 0.94
N ARG A 96 -4.57 -8.97 2.25
CA ARG A 96 -3.43 -8.83 3.16
C ARG A 96 -2.60 -10.11 3.22
N HIS A 97 -1.30 -9.98 3.08
CA HIS A 97 -0.32 -11.06 3.24
C HIS A 97 0.77 -10.63 4.23
N LEU A 98 1.10 -11.50 5.18
CA LEU A 98 2.22 -11.28 6.11
C LEU A 98 3.52 -11.80 5.47
N ILE A 99 4.53 -10.94 5.35
CA ILE A 99 5.88 -11.33 4.92
C ILE A 99 6.72 -11.69 6.14
N SER A 100 6.71 -10.82 7.16
CA SER A 100 7.44 -11.03 8.40
C SER A 100 6.74 -10.33 9.56
N ASN A 101 6.84 -10.88 10.76
CA ASN A 101 6.39 -10.27 12.02
C ASN A 101 7.57 -9.93 12.95
N ASN A 102 8.79 -9.95 12.41
CA ASN A 102 10.02 -9.71 13.16
C ASN A 102 10.82 -8.54 12.57
N CYS A 103 10.12 -7.42 12.33
CA CYS A 103 10.68 -6.18 11.82
C CYS A 103 10.45 -5.02 12.82
N PRO A 104 10.89 -5.16 14.09
CA PRO A 104 10.65 -4.11 15.09
C PRO A 104 11.30 -2.81 14.66
N ARG A 105 10.58 -1.69 14.82
CA ARG A 105 11.06 -0.34 14.48
C ARG A 105 11.41 -0.12 13.00
N ALA A 106 10.92 -0.96 12.09
CA ALA A 106 11.05 -0.70 10.66
C ALA A 106 10.28 0.56 10.25
N TYR A 107 10.90 1.42 9.45
CA TYR A 107 10.31 2.69 8.97
C TYR A 107 10.17 2.77 7.46
N ASN A 108 10.89 1.92 6.73
CA ASN A 108 10.96 1.96 5.29
C ASN A 108 11.07 0.53 4.73
N VAL A 109 10.56 0.34 3.53
CA VAL A 109 10.66 -0.86 2.71
C VAL A 109 10.92 -0.44 1.27
N VAL A 110 11.81 -1.17 0.61
CA VAL A 110 12.08 -1.05 -0.82
C VAL A 110 11.95 -2.45 -1.42
N LEU A 111 11.45 -2.53 -2.64
CA LEU A 111 11.40 -3.77 -3.41
C LEU A 111 12.48 -3.72 -4.47
N VAL A 112 13.18 -4.83 -4.62
CA VAL A 112 14.23 -5.02 -5.62
C VAL A 112 14.27 -6.51 -5.95
N ASP A 113 14.37 -6.81 -7.24
CA ASP A 113 14.67 -8.14 -7.73
C ASP A 113 16.17 -8.40 -7.57
N LEU A 114 16.52 -9.52 -6.94
CA LEU A 114 17.92 -9.91 -6.69
C LEU A 114 18.32 -11.17 -7.47
N ASP A 115 17.39 -11.87 -8.09
CA ASP A 115 17.60 -13.19 -8.68
C ASP A 115 17.20 -13.32 -10.14
N GLY A 116 16.30 -12.49 -10.67
CA GLY A 116 15.94 -12.44 -12.10
C GLY A 116 14.99 -13.53 -12.56
#